data_AF-A0A423H3U9-F1
#
_entry.id   AF-A0A423H3U9-F1
#
_cell.length_a   1.000
_cell.length_b   1.000
_cell.length_c   1.000
_cell.angle_alpha   90.00
_cell.angle_beta   90.00
_cell.angle_gamma   90.00
#
_symmetry.space_group_name_H-M   'P 1'
#
loop_
_entity.id
_entity.type
_entity.pdbx_description
1 polymer ?
#
loop_
_entity_poly.entity_id
_entity_poly.type
_entity_poly.pdbx_seq_one_letter_code
_entity_poly.pdbx_strand_id
1 'polypeptide(L)'
;MLKKYFVSLTAGAAMLLVGQAMAAEYVIDKEGQHAFVNFKVSHLGFSYITGTFNDLDGKFNFDATKPEATKIEVNVKTASLFTNHAERDKHIRDAEYLSVSKFPAAKFVSTSVTPTGKSADGKSTADVTGDLTIQGITKSVVVKSTFLGEGKDPWGGYRAGFEGTTTIKRQDFGVSGQLKPESDAIELYITFEGVKK
;
A
#
# COMPACT_ATOMS: atom_id res chain seq x y z
N MET A 1 16.40 49.72 61.56
CA MET A 1 15.59 48.54 61.19
C MET A 1 14.64 48.93 60.06
N LEU A 2 14.94 48.60 58.81
CA LEU A 2 13.97 48.67 57.70
C LEU A 2 14.00 47.33 56.96
N LYS A 3 12.84 46.67 56.92
CA LYS A 3 12.64 45.35 56.32
C LYS A 3 12.53 45.45 54.80
N LYS A 4 13.25 44.56 54.14
CA LYS A 4 13.26 44.27 52.70
C LYS A 4 11.91 43.70 52.24
N TYR A 5 11.43 44.08 51.05
CA TYR A 5 10.64 43.20 50.18
C TYR A 5 10.91 43.54 48.71
N PHE A 6 11.80 42.78 48.07
CA PHE A 6 11.86 42.67 46.61
C PHE A 6 10.93 41.53 46.22
N VAL A 7 9.86 41.83 45.48
CA VAL A 7 9.02 40.82 44.85
C VAL A 7 9.64 40.53 43.49
N SER A 8 10.37 39.43 43.38
CA SER A 8 10.87 38.89 42.11
C SER A 8 9.75 38.13 41.42
N LEU A 9 9.22 38.70 40.33
CA LEU A 9 8.27 38.03 39.44
C LEU A 9 9.06 37.10 38.50
N THR A 10 9.26 35.85 38.89
CA THR A 10 9.82 34.82 37.99
C THR A 10 8.69 34.24 37.14
N ALA A 11 8.59 34.71 35.89
CA ALA A 11 7.77 34.09 34.86
C ALA A 11 8.39 32.74 34.47
N GLY A 12 7.79 31.64 34.93
CA GLY A 12 8.15 30.29 34.50
C GLY A 12 7.59 30.01 33.11
N ALA A 13 8.42 30.10 32.07
CA ALA A 13 8.07 29.57 30.76
C ALA A 13 8.23 28.04 30.79
N ALA A 14 7.12 27.31 30.93
CA ALA A 14 7.11 25.88 30.71
C ALA A 14 7.30 25.61 29.20
N MET A 15 8.52 25.28 28.79
CA MET A 15 8.77 24.75 27.44
C MET A 15 8.13 23.36 27.36
N LEU A 16 6.94 23.29 26.76
CA LEU A 16 6.36 22.04 26.29
C LEU A 16 7.26 21.51 25.17
N LEU A 17 8.12 20.55 25.50
CA LEU A 17 8.75 19.67 24.53
C LEU A 17 7.63 18.82 23.91
N VAL A 18 6.98 19.35 22.87
CA VAL A 18 6.25 18.52 21.91
C VAL A 18 7.31 17.63 21.25
N GLY A 19 7.47 16.42 21.78
CA GLY A 19 8.20 15.38 21.09
C GLY A 19 7.52 15.20 19.74
N GLN A 20 8.23 15.50 18.65
CA GLN A 20 7.77 15.11 17.33
C GLN A 20 7.67 13.59 17.34
N ALA A 21 6.45 13.05 17.40
CA ALA A 21 6.24 11.64 17.14
C ALA A 21 6.79 11.38 15.74
N MET A 22 7.82 10.54 15.68
CA MET A 22 8.35 10.04 14.42
C MET A 22 7.35 9.00 13.91
N ALA A 23 7.13 8.97 12.59
CA ALA A 23 6.31 7.94 11.97
C ALA A 23 6.82 6.55 12.40
N ALA A 24 5.91 5.71 12.87
CA ALA A 24 6.26 4.37 13.30
C ALA A 24 6.53 3.49 12.09
N GLU A 25 7.49 2.58 12.21
CA GLU A 25 7.75 1.57 11.20
C GLU A 25 6.81 0.38 11.37
N TYR A 26 6.29 -0.10 10.25
CA TYR A 26 5.40 -1.24 10.15
C TYR A 26 5.93 -2.21 9.11
N VAL A 27 5.70 -3.51 9.34
CA VAL A 27 5.90 -4.56 8.34
C VAL A 27 4.55 -5.18 8.01
N ILE A 28 4.28 -5.37 6.73
CA ILE A 28 3.04 -6.00 6.27
C ILE A 28 2.93 -7.42 6.86
N ASP A 29 1.75 -7.76 7.39
CA ASP A 29 1.52 -9.03 8.06
C ASP A 29 1.34 -10.20 7.08
N LYS A 30 2.46 -10.58 6.46
CA LYS A 30 2.56 -11.74 5.59
C LYS A 30 2.34 -13.06 6.33
N GLU A 31 2.88 -13.19 7.53
CA GLU A 31 2.82 -14.44 8.32
C GLU A 31 1.39 -14.74 8.75
N GLY A 32 0.64 -13.71 9.17
CA GLY A 32 -0.80 -13.82 9.47
C GLY A 32 -1.69 -13.82 8.22
N GLN A 33 -1.14 -13.61 7.03
CA GLN A 33 -1.87 -13.50 5.75
C GLN A 33 -2.95 -12.41 5.77
N HIS A 34 -2.73 -11.31 6.49
CA HIS A 34 -3.61 -10.13 6.48
C HIS A 34 -3.17 -9.14 5.40
N ALA A 35 -2.90 -9.63 4.19
CA ALA A 35 -2.43 -8.82 3.08
C ALA A 35 -2.80 -9.45 1.73
N PHE A 36 -3.45 -8.67 0.88
CA PHE A 36 -4.04 -9.13 -0.37
C PHE A 36 -3.78 -8.13 -1.49
N VAL A 37 -3.35 -8.63 -2.64
CA VAL A 37 -3.36 -7.91 -3.92
C VAL A 37 -4.23 -8.70 -4.88
N ASN A 38 -5.47 -8.28 -4.98
CA ASN A 38 -6.47 -8.87 -5.85
C ASN A 38 -6.56 -8.08 -7.15
N PHE A 39 -6.94 -8.76 -8.22
CA PHE A 39 -7.18 -8.12 -9.50
C PHE A 39 -8.42 -8.69 -10.17
N LYS A 40 -8.95 -7.91 -11.11
CA LYS A 40 -9.88 -8.42 -12.12
C LYS A 40 -9.56 -7.82 -13.49
N VAL A 41 -9.82 -8.59 -14.53
CA VAL A 41 -9.62 -8.20 -15.93
C VAL A 41 -10.79 -8.74 -16.77
N SER A 42 -11.26 -7.95 -17.73
CA SER A 42 -12.33 -8.37 -18.64
C SER A 42 -11.91 -9.57 -19.47
N HIS A 43 -12.79 -10.57 -19.59
CA HIS A 43 -12.63 -11.71 -20.47
C HIS A 43 -13.60 -11.57 -21.64
N LEU A 44 -13.04 -11.15 -22.78
CA LEU A 44 -13.76 -10.93 -24.03
C LEU A 44 -14.94 -9.94 -23.97
N GLY A 45 -15.03 -9.13 -22.91
CA GLY A 45 -16.18 -8.24 -22.68
C GLY A 45 -17.42 -8.93 -22.11
N PHE A 46 -17.36 -10.23 -21.80
CA PHE A 46 -18.52 -11.01 -21.33
C PHE A 46 -18.51 -11.26 -19.83
N SER A 47 -17.32 -11.44 -19.25
CA SER A 47 -17.14 -11.75 -17.84
C SER A 47 -15.81 -11.19 -17.33
N TYR A 48 -15.46 -11.50 -16.08
CA TYR A 48 -14.17 -11.16 -15.49
C TYR A 48 -13.38 -12.41 -15.12
N ILE A 49 -12.08 -12.40 -15.41
CA ILE A 49 -11.13 -13.24 -14.67
C ILE A 49 -10.74 -12.47 -13.43
N THR A 50 -10.96 -13.08 -12.27
CA THR A 50 -10.46 -12.59 -10.99
C THR A 50 -9.25 -13.41 -10.55
N GLY A 51 -8.38 -12.78 -9.78
CA GLY A 51 -7.24 -13.47 -9.20
C GLY A 51 -6.58 -12.69 -8.09
N THR A 52 -5.55 -13.31 -7.52
CA THR A 52 -4.76 -12.74 -6.43
C THR A 52 -3.30 -13.17 -6.56
N PHE A 53 -2.43 -12.57 -5.76
CA PHE A 53 -1.05 -13.02 -5.55
C PHE A 53 -0.88 -13.42 -4.08
N ASN A 54 -0.64 -14.70 -3.83
CA ASN A 54 -0.60 -15.26 -2.47
C ASN A 54 0.69 -14.95 -1.68
N ASP A 55 1.70 -14.34 -2.29
CA ASP A 55 3.00 -14.09 -1.68
C ASP A 55 3.39 -12.62 -1.88
N LEU A 56 3.11 -11.84 -0.84
CA LEU A 56 3.37 -10.41 -0.76
C LEU A 56 4.04 -10.08 0.56
N ASP A 57 5.00 -9.17 0.50
CA ASP A 57 5.62 -8.54 1.66
C ASP A 57 5.76 -7.02 1.43
N GLY A 58 6.13 -6.32 2.49
CA GLY A 58 6.41 -4.92 2.41
C GLY A 58 6.63 -4.29 3.77
N LYS A 59 7.00 -3.02 3.73
CA LYS A 59 7.20 -2.17 4.89
C LYS A 59 6.68 -0.77 4.60
N PHE A 60 6.28 -0.08 5.64
CA PHE A 60 5.89 1.31 5.53
C PHE A 60 6.14 2.04 6.84
N ASN A 61 6.30 3.35 6.77
CA ASN A 61 6.22 4.20 7.95
C ASN A 61 4.89 4.94 7.95
N PHE A 62 4.22 5.02 9.10
CA PHE A 62 2.93 5.70 9.20
C PHE A 62 2.78 6.47 10.50
N ASP A 63 2.18 7.65 10.38
CA ASP A 63 1.69 8.49 11.47
C ASP A 63 0.34 9.05 11.01
N ALA A 64 -0.75 8.69 11.71
CA ALA A 64 -2.08 9.17 11.38
C ALA A 64 -2.22 10.70 11.44
N THR A 65 -1.34 11.38 12.18
CA THR A 65 -1.32 12.84 12.28
C THR A 65 -0.53 13.52 11.16
N LYS A 66 0.31 12.77 10.43
CA LYS A 66 1.16 13.24 9.32
C LYS A 66 1.22 12.21 8.17
N PRO A 67 0.07 11.85 7.58
CA PRO A 67 0.00 10.80 6.56
C PRO A 67 0.85 11.13 5.32
N GLU A 68 1.08 12.40 5.00
CA GLU A 68 1.91 12.86 3.89
C GLU A 68 3.40 12.49 4.00
N ALA A 69 3.88 12.17 5.20
CA ALA A 69 5.25 11.71 5.44
C ALA A 69 5.43 10.19 5.27
N THR A 70 4.35 9.49 4.93
CA THR A 70 4.33 8.03 4.73
C THR A 70 5.21 7.63 3.55
N LYS A 71 6.03 6.59 3.73
CA LYS A 71 6.73 5.87 2.67
C LYS A 71 6.32 4.41 2.72
N ILE A 72 6.07 3.83 1.56
CA ILE A 72 5.56 2.48 1.36
C ILE A 72 6.47 1.77 0.36
N GLU A 73 6.86 0.55 0.69
CA GLU A 73 7.52 -0.38 -0.21
C GLU A 73 6.80 -1.72 -0.14
N VAL A 74 6.31 -2.22 -1.27
CA VAL A 74 5.60 -3.49 -1.39
C VAL A 74 6.26 -4.33 -2.47
N ASN A 75 6.46 -5.62 -2.19
CA ASN A 75 6.91 -6.60 -3.18
C ASN A 75 5.87 -7.72 -3.29
N VAL A 76 5.64 -8.16 -4.53
CA VAL A 76 4.76 -9.28 -4.86
C VAL A 76 5.57 -10.30 -5.63
N LYS A 77 5.61 -11.55 -5.17
CA LYS A 77 6.21 -12.63 -5.95
C LYS A 77 5.24 -13.04 -7.05
N THR A 78 5.55 -12.70 -8.30
CA THR A 78 4.61 -12.88 -9.43
C THR A 78 4.27 -14.36 -9.69
N ALA A 79 5.15 -15.29 -9.32
CA ALA A 79 4.89 -16.72 -9.40
C ALA A 79 3.77 -17.21 -8.45
N SER A 80 3.38 -16.44 -7.43
CA SER A 80 2.30 -16.78 -6.51
C SER A 80 0.90 -16.41 -7.03
N LEU A 81 0.80 -16.04 -8.31
CA LEU A 81 -0.46 -15.80 -9.00
C LEU A 81 -1.44 -16.96 -8.80
N PHE A 82 -2.70 -16.65 -8.50
CA PHE A 82 -3.76 -17.65 -8.43
C PHE A 82 -5.06 -17.09 -9.04
N THR A 83 -5.60 -17.79 -10.04
CA THR A 83 -6.88 -17.45 -10.69
C THR A 83 -7.89 -18.59 -10.62
N ASN A 84 -7.69 -19.56 -9.73
CA ASN A 84 -8.52 -20.77 -9.62
C ASN A 84 -8.56 -21.61 -10.92
N HIS A 85 -7.48 -21.63 -11.71
CA HIS A 85 -7.36 -22.46 -12.91
C HIS A 85 -5.90 -22.72 -13.28
N ALA A 86 -5.42 -23.95 -13.06
CA ALA A 86 -4.00 -24.30 -13.15
C ALA A 86 -3.34 -23.96 -14.50
N GLU A 87 -3.98 -24.31 -15.62
CA GLU A 87 -3.41 -24.02 -16.95
C GLU A 87 -3.36 -22.52 -17.26
N ARG A 88 -4.29 -21.74 -16.70
CA ARG A 88 -4.29 -20.28 -16.88
C ARG A 88 -3.19 -19.65 -16.04
N ASP A 89 -3.03 -20.10 -14.81
CA ASP A 89 -1.96 -19.63 -13.93
C ASP A 89 -0.58 -19.97 -14.52
N LYS A 90 -0.43 -21.17 -15.11
CA LYS A 90 0.78 -21.54 -15.86
C LYS A 90 1.02 -20.57 -17.02
N HIS A 91 0.03 -20.37 -17.88
CA HIS A 91 0.17 -19.51 -19.05
C HIS A 91 0.50 -18.05 -18.70
N ILE A 92 -0.14 -17.47 -17.68
CA ILE A 92 0.12 -16.08 -17.27
C ILE A 92 1.52 -15.92 -16.64
N ARG A 93 2.11 -16.99 -16.09
CA ARG A 93 3.47 -16.94 -15.54
C ARG A 93 4.56 -17.00 -16.62
N ASP A 94 4.24 -17.50 -17.80
CA ASP A 94 5.19 -17.70 -18.89
C ASP A 94 5.70 -16.38 -19.50
N ALA A 95 6.69 -16.50 -20.39
CA ALA A 95 7.42 -15.38 -20.97
C ALA A 95 6.58 -14.43 -21.84
N GLU A 96 5.40 -14.86 -22.31
CA GLU A 96 4.46 -14.02 -23.07
C GLU A 96 3.68 -13.05 -22.15
N TYR A 97 3.51 -13.43 -20.87
CA TYR A 97 2.83 -12.64 -19.86
C TYR A 97 3.84 -12.19 -18.82
N LEU A 98 3.75 -12.64 -17.56
CA LEU A 98 4.54 -12.08 -16.46
C LEU A 98 6.02 -12.45 -16.48
N SER A 99 6.43 -13.44 -17.27
CA SER A 99 7.83 -13.85 -17.42
C SER A 99 8.53 -14.08 -16.06
N VAL A 100 7.86 -14.80 -15.16
CA VAL A 100 8.21 -14.85 -13.73
C VAL A 100 9.58 -15.45 -13.45
N SER A 101 10.09 -16.29 -14.35
CA SER A 101 11.45 -16.83 -14.25
C SER A 101 12.54 -15.76 -14.43
N LYS A 102 12.26 -14.71 -15.21
CA LYS A 102 13.17 -13.57 -15.43
C LYS A 102 12.89 -12.42 -14.46
N PHE A 103 11.61 -12.19 -14.16
CA PHE A 103 11.14 -11.12 -13.29
C PHE A 103 10.31 -11.71 -12.14
N PRO A 104 10.98 -12.25 -11.10
CA PRO A 104 10.32 -13.02 -10.05
C PRO A 104 9.42 -12.18 -9.13
N ALA A 105 9.56 -10.85 -9.16
CA ALA A 105 8.80 -9.95 -8.34
C ALA A 105 8.32 -8.72 -9.11
N ALA A 106 7.11 -8.26 -8.76
CA ALA A 106 6.64 -6.90 -9.00
C ALA A 106 6.91 -6.07 -7.75
N LYS A 107 7.22 -4.78 -7.92
CA LYS A 107 7.59 -3.88 -6.82
C LYS A 107 6.86 -2.55 -6.93
N PHE A 108 6.36 -2.05 -5.81
CA PHE A 108 5.81 -0.71 -5.68
C PHE A 108 6.59 0.09 -4.65
N VAL A 109 6.98 1.32 -4.99
CA VAL A 109 7.61 2.27 -4.07
C VAL A 109 6.88 3.61 -4.15
N SER A 110 6.32 4.07 -3.04
CA SER A 110 5.63 5.36 -3.00
C SER A 110 6.60 6.53 -3.23
N THR A 111 6.17 7.52 -3.99
CA THR A 111 6.88 8.78 -4.20
C THR A 111 6.19 9.96 -3.50
N SER A 112 4.87 9.89 -3.31
CA SER A 112 4.12 10.87 -2.52
C SER A 112 2.81 10.30 -1.97
N VAL A 113 2.34 10.89 -0.86
CA VAL A 113 1.03 10.63 -0.28
C VAL A 113 0.30 11.96 -0.13
N THR A 114 -0.86 12.07 -0.77
CA THR A 114 -1.67 13.30 -0.77
C THR A 114 -3.02 13.02 -0.12
N PRO A 115 -3.29 13.51 1.10
CA PRO A 115 -4.60 13.37 1.73
C PRO A 115 -5.72 13.96 0.87
N THR A 116 -6.83 13.22 0.71
CA THR A 116 -7.99 13.63 -0.10
C THR A 116 -9.24 13.89 0.73
N GLY A 117 -9.11 13.83 2.07
CA GLY A 117 -10.18 14.14 3.01
C GLY A 117 -10.76 12.89 3.65
N LYS A 118 -12.08 12.75 3.58
CA LYS A 118 -12.84 11.66 4.19
C LYS A 118 -13.73 10.97 3.17
N SER A 119 -13.82 9.65 3.25
CA SER A 119 -14.82 8.85 2.54
C SER A 119 -16.23 9.08 3.14
N ALA A 120 -17.26 8.53 2.48
CA ALA A 120 -18.65 8.66 2.91
C ALA A 120 -18.93 8.06 4.31
N ASP A 121 -18.16 7.05 4.71
CA ASP A 121 -18.18 6.42 6.03
C ASP A 121 -17.19 7.06 7.04
N GLY A 122 -16.61 8.21 6.69
CA GLY A 122 -15.79 9.03 7.59
C GLY A 122 -14.34 8.55 7.76
N LYS A 123 -13.85 7.63 6.93
CA LYS A 123 -12.46 7.16 6.95
C LYS A 123 -11.55 8.15 6.24
N SER A 124 -10.30 8.27 6.71
CA SER A 124 -9.31 9.13 6.04
C SER A 124 -8.92 8.53 4.70
N THR A 125 -8.90 9.36 3.65
CA THR A 125 -8.51 8.94 2.31
C THR A 125 -7.28 9.69 1.83
N ALA A 126 -6.49 9.07 0.94
CA ALA A 126 -5.33 9.67 0.31
C ALA A 126 -5.07 9.08 -1.07
N ASP A 127 -4.51 9.89 -1.95
CA ASP A 127 -3.90 9.41 -3.20
C ASP A 127 -2.43 9.10 -2.93
N VAL A 128 -2.05 7.83 -3.08
CA VAL A 128 -0.67 7.36 -2.95
C VAL A 128 -0.07 7.23 -4.34
N THR A 129 0.81 8.15 -4.72
CA THR A 129 1.55 8.04 -5.98
C THR A 129 2.81 7.21 -5.75
N GLY A 130 3.15 6.34 -6.69
CA GLY A 130 4.36 5.56 -6.61
C GLY A 130 4.78 4.90 -7.90
N ASP A 131 6.01 4.43 -7.90
CA ASP A 131 6.63 3.72 -9.01
C ASP A 131 6.30 2.23 -8.89
N LEU A 132 5.45 1.76 -9.81
CA LEU A 132 5.13 0.35 -9.99
C LEU A 132 6.06 -0.24 -11.05
N THR A 133 6.79 -1.28 -10.68
CA THR A 133 7.66 -2.03 -11.58
C THR A 133 7.10 -3.43 -11.78
N ILE A 134 6.76 -3.76 -13.03
CA ILE A 134 6.32 -5.08 -13.46
C ILE A 134 7.16 -5.44 -14.69
N GLN A 135 7.74 -6.63 -14.69
CA GLN A 135 8.63 -7.09 -15.78
C GLN A 135 9.79 -6.16 -16.11
N GLY A 136 10.36 -5.52 -15.08
CA GLY A 136 11.45 -4.55 -15.25
C GLY A 136 11.02 -3.23 -15.89
N ILE A 137 9.75 -3.03 -16.21
CA ILE A 137 9.21 -1.76 -16.70
C ILE A 137 8.57 -1.02 -15.53
N THR A 138 9.02 0.21 -15.31
CA THR A 138 8.52 1.09 -14.23
C THR A 138 7.56 2.14 -14.78
N LYS A 139 6.41 2.29 -14.12
CA LYS A 139 5.40 3.32 -14.39
C LYS A 139 4.94 3.97 -13.09
N SER A 140 4.74 5.28 -13.14
CA SER A 140 4.09 6.01 -12.05
C SER A 140 2.59 5.72 -12.07
N VAL A 141 2.05 5.28 -10.93
CA VAL A 141 0.63 4.98 -10.74
C VAL A 141 0.11 5.67 -9.48
N VAL A 142 -1.20 5.92 -9.44
CA VAL A 142 -1.89 6.47 -8.25
C VAL A 142 -2.79 5.38 -7.67
N VAL A 143 -2.59 5.08 -6.38
CA VAL A 143 -3.44 4.19 -5.60
C VAL A 143 -4.34 5.03 -4.71
N LYS A 144 -5.65 4.98 -4.98
CA LYS A 144 -6.66 5.63 -4.16
C LYS A 144 -6.84 4.82 -2.90
N SER A 145 -6.35 5.34 -1.79
CA SER A 145 -6.18 4.60 -0.53
C SER A 145 -7.10 5.12 0.57
N THR A 146 -7.55 4.21 1.42
CA THR A 146 -8.37 4.48 2.59
C THR A 146 -7.69 3.88 3.82
N PHE A 147 -7.54 4.68 4.87
CA PHE A 147 -7.12 4.21 6.18
C PHE A 147 -8.31 3.60 6.92
N LEU A 148 -8.25 2.30 7.20
CA LEU A 148 -9.34 1.54 7.78
C LEU A 148 -9.36 1.65 9.32
N GLY A 149 -8.18 1.69 9.95
CA GLY A 149 -8.03 1.85 11.39
C GLY A 149 -6.67 1.38 11.90
N GLU A 150 -6.38 1.66 13.17
CA GLU A 150 -5.19 1.19 13.88
C GLU A 150 -5.49 0.93 15.35
N GLY A 151 -4.67 0.10 16.01
CA GLY A 151 -4.87 -0.22 17.42
C GLY A 151 -4.03 -1.37 17.95
N LYS A 152 -4.16 -1.64 19.25
CA LYS A 152 -3.57 -2.84 19.88
C LYS A 152 -4.26 -4.09 19.35
N ASP A 153 -3.48 -5.12 19.07
CA ASP A 153 -4.01 -6.42 18.65
C ASP A 153 -4.14 -7.40 19.85
N PRO A 154 -4.88 -8.51 19.69
CA PRO A 154 -5.06 -9.51 20.75
C PRO A 154 -3.79 -10.25 21.18
N TRP A 155 -2.68 -10.12 20.44
CA TRP A 155 -1.42 -10.82 20.66
C TRP A 155 -0.33 -9.93 21.27
N GLY A 156 -0.68 -8.70 21.65
CA GLY A 156 0.22 -7.75 22.30
C GLY A 156 0.96 -6.82 21.34
N GLY A 157 0.67 -6.88 20.04
CA GLY A 157 1.18 -5.99 19.02
C GLY A 157 0.32 -4.73 18.83
N TYR A 158 0.70 -3.93 17.83
CA TYR A 158 -0.08 -2.78 17.34
C TYR A 158 -0.14 -2.83 15.83
N ARG A 159 -1.32 -2.59 15.26
CA ARG A 159 -1.59 -2.76 13.83
C ARG A 159 -2.17 -1.49 13.21
N ALA A 160 -1.92 -1.30 11.93
CA ALA A 160 -2.59 -0.30 11.09
C ALA A 160 -3.03 -0.94 9.77
N GLY A 161 -4.30 -0.73 9.40
CA GLY A 161 -4.95 -1.35 8.25
C GLY A 161 -5.34 -0.34 7.16
N PHE A 162 -5.14 -0.73 5.91
CA PHE A 162 -5.39 0.09 4.74
C PHE A 162 -6.03 -0.73 3.63
N GLU A 163 -6.81 -0.07 2.79
CA GLU A 163 -7.15 -0.58 1.46
C GLU A 163 -6.84 0.44 0.39
N GLY A 164 -6.77 0.00 -0.86
CA GLY A 164 -6.61 0.88 -2.00
C GLY A 164 -7.01 0.25 -3.32
N THR A 165 -7.30 1.11 -4.29
CA THR A 165 -7.64 0.72 -5.66
C THR A 165 -6.81 1.48 -6.68
N THR A 166 -6.49 0.81 -7.77
CA THR A 166 -5.91 1.45 -8.96
C THR A 166 -6.28 0.66 -10.21
N THR A 167 -6.10 1.27 -11.37
CA THR A 167 -6.26 0.60 -12.67
C THR A 167 -4.96 0.77 -13.43
N ILE A 168 -4.41 -0.34 -13.90
CA ILE A 168 -3.22 -0.35 -14.76
C ILE A 168 -3.58 -0.88 -16.15
N LYS A 169 -2.75 -0.60 -17.14
CA LYS A 169 -2.85 -1.23 -18.46
C LYS A 169 -1.73 -2.22 -18.65
N ARG A 170 -2.06 -3.44 -19.05
CA ARG A 170 -1.04 -4.50 -19.27
C ARG A 170 0.00 -4.08 -20.34
N GLN A 171 -0.42 -3.32 -21.35
CA GLN A 171 0.45 -2.85 -22.42
C GLN A 171 1.52 -1.87 -21.95
N ASP A 172 1.23 -1.08 -20.89
CA ASP A 172 2.21 -0.17 -20.32
C ASP A 172 3.41 -0.91 -19.71
N PHE A 173 3.24 -2.20 -19.39
CA PHE A 173 4.26 -3.08 -18.80
C PHE A 173 4.73 -4.18 -19.76
N GLY A 174 4.59 -3.97 -21.08
CA GLY A 174 5.13 -4.87 -22.09
C GLY A 174 4.39 -6.21 -22.23
N VAL A 175 3.25 -6.39 -21.56
CA VAL A 175 2.37 -7.56 -21.76
C VAL A 175 1.52 -7.33 -23.00
N SER A 176 2.11 -7.62 -24.15
CA SER A 176 1.47 -7.55 -25.46
C SER A 176 1.11 -8.95 -25.96
N GLY A 177 -0.17 -9.30 -25.91
CA GLY A 177 -0.71 -10.53 -26.52
C GLY A 177 -1.96 -10.22 -27.36
N GLN A 178 -2.47 -11.21 -28.10
CA GLN A 178 -3.70 -11.12 -28.89
C GLN A 178 -4.98 -11.14 -28.02
N LEU A 179 -5.00 -10.33 -26.96
CA LEU A 179 -6.20 -10.12 -26.16
C LEU A 179 -7.00 -8.95 -26.74
N LYS A 180 -8.33 -9.04 -26.63
CA LYS A 180 -9.21 -7.95 -27.07
C LYS A 180 -8.93 -6.65 -26.28
N PRO A 181 -9.24 -5.47 -26.83
CA PRO A 181 -8.99 -4.18 -26.18
C PRO A 181 -9.60 -4.05 -24.78
N GLU A 182 -10.74 -4.71 -24.53
CA GLU A 182 -11.44 -4.69 -23.25
C GLU A 182 -10.62 -5.33 -22.13
N SER A 183 -9.66 -6.22 -22.46
CA SER A 183 -8.76 -6.89 -21.52
C SER A 183 -7.46 -6.12 -21.26
N ASP A 184 -7.35 -4.87 -21.69
CA ASP A 184 -6.15 -4.08 -21.47
C ASP A 184 -6.09 -3.50 -20.05
N ALA A 185 -7.22 -3.03 -19.55
CA ALA A 185 -7.36 -2.50 -18.20
C ALA A 185 -7.45 -3.63 -17.17
N ILE A 186 -6.59 -3.56 -16.16
CA ILE A 186 -6.58 -4.44 -14.99
C ILE A 186 -6.90 -3.59 -13.78
N GLU A 187 -8.01 -3.89 -13.13
CA GLU A 187 -8.37 -3.27 -11.86
C GLU A 187 -7.68 -4.02 -10.73
N LEU A 188 -7.00 -3.28 -9.85
CA LEU A 188 -6.33 -3.80 -8.67
C LEU A 188 -7.08 -3.33 -7.42
N TYR A 189 -7.31 -4.26 -6.51
CA TYR A 189 -7.75 -3.99 -5.13
C TYR A 189 -6.70 -4.54 -4.18
N ILE A 190 -6.17 -3.65 -3.33
CA ILE A 190 -5.14 -3.95 -2.36
C ILE A 190 -5.74 -3.74 -0.98
N THR A 191 -5.50 -4.65 -0.05
CA THR A 191 -5.84 -4.45 1.36
C THR A 191 -4.84 -5.17 2.23
N PHE A 192 -4.34 -4.51 3.27
CA PHE A 192 -3.36 -5.11 4.17
C PHE A 192 -3.39 -4.49 5.57
N GLU A 193 -2.91 -5.27 6.52
CA GLU A 193 -2.51 -4.82 7.85
C GLU A 193 -0.98 -4.80 7.96
N GLY A 194 -0.44 -3.78 8.62
CA GLY A 194 0.94 -3.77 9.08
C GLY A 194 1.05 -3.98 10.58
N VAL A 195 2.02 -4.75 11.02
CA VAL A 195 2.42 -4.89 12.43
C VAL A 195 3.53 -3.89 12.73
N LYS A 196 3.31 -3.06 13.74
CA LYS A 196 4.26 -2.06 14.23
C LYS A 196 5.53 -2.73 14.78
N LYS A 197 6.70 -2.21 14.42
CA LYS A 197 7.99 -2.65 14.94
C LYS A 197 8.35 -2.05 16.29
#